data_AF-A0A8H6H9S9-F1
#
_entry.id   AF-A0A8H6H9S9-F1
#
_cell.length_a   1.000
_cell.length_b   1.000
_cell.length_c   1.000
_cell.angle_alpha   90.00
_cell.angle_beta   90.00
_cell.angle_gamma   90.00
#
_symmetry.space_group_name_H-M   'P 1'
#
loop_
_entity.id
_entity.type
_entity.pdbx_description
1 polymer ?
#
loop_
_entity_poly.entity_id
_entity_poly.type
_entity_poly.pdbx_seq_one_letter_code
_entity_poly.pdbx_strand_id
1 'polypeptide(L)'
;MIFTQFTQGVVVEELRWKRNKWMMENEENPKLEPDGTPKKLDQGDMVFENACLFMRDAIISREFTDAIKANDPGRILLVLKIFALSFRGNGRLKYAYEMLFFLHHVEHVWPEGARRIALNNMVLNPSGEEDSGVEGDLVQEHVNLLAKVKYKARGSNASWEWMFVVTPCTITLRELQNNIHSSLGSDMGTKHASAKLAEDIRSLMDSLSEHRVYEILPGRVTAEDDPPVLDVISVGMQQLQGPLDEYNKAFKRLQERRKLIPVTQEASPELTFADLGEPVALSAGAASEIPPLSPNSDSSTSSLPAFAELAGDLPELNGYTDTTADIIQEEFDHMLTELEDEASLPLLTERDVALDMDAMESDDESDWESDSDSSSDYE
;
A
#
# COMPACT_ATOMS: atom_id res chain seq x y z
N MET A 1 -1.18 25.92 -1.43
CA MET A 1 0.14 26.53 -1.66
C MET A 1 1.25 25.48 -1.71
N ILE A 2 1.34 24.55 -0.73
CA ILE A 2 2.36 23.48 -0.71
C ILE A 2 2.26 22.56 -1.94
N PHE A 3 1.09 21.97 -2.21
CA PHE A 3 0.90 21.08 -3.38
C PHE A 3 1.22 21.77 -4.71
N THR A 4 0.74 23.00 -4.90
CA THR A 4 0.98 23.76 -6.12
C THR A 4 2.45 24.15 -6.33
N GLN A 5 3.28 24.16 -5.29
CA GLN A 5 4.64 24.67 -5.37
C GLN A 5 5.72 23.57 -5.26
N PHE A 6 5.46 22.53 -4.47
CA PHE A 6 6.48 21.54 -4.10
C PHE A 6 6.11 20.10 -4.50
N THR A 7 5.07 19.90 -5.31
CA THR A 7 4.68 18.55 -5.76
C THR A 7 4.45 18.46 -7.27
N GLN A 8 4.84 19.47 -8.04
CA GLN A 8 4.64 19.50 -9.48
C GLN A 8 5.77 18.79 -10.23
N GLY A 9 5.46 17.66 -10.87
CA GLY A 9 6.42 16.91 -11.71
C GLY A 9 7.00 17.73 -12.86
N VAL A 10 6.21 18.67 -13.42
CA VAL A 10 6.65 19.54 -14.52
C VAL A 10 7.87 20.39 -14.15
N VAL A 11 7.94 20.87 -12.91
CA VAL A 11 9.10 21.67 -12.44
C VAL A 11 10.35 20.80 -12.37
N VAL A 12 10.19 19.55 -11.93
CA VAL A 12 11.28 18.56 -11.87
C VAL A 12 11.79 18.25 -13.29
N GLU A 13 10.90 18.01 -14.24
CA GLU A 13 11.25 17.78 -15.65
C GLU A 13 11.98 18.98 -16.28
N GLU A 14 11.52 20.20 -16.02
CA GLU A 14 12.15 21.41 -16.53
C GLU A 14 13.58 21.59 -16.00
N LEU A 15 13.80 21.35 -14.71
CA LEU A 15 15.12 21.43 -14.08
C LEU A 15 16.07 20.36 -14.62
N ARG A 16 15.58 19.12 -14.79
CA ARG A 16 16.32 18.02 -15.43
C ARG A 16 16.70 18.34 -16.86
N TRP A 17 15.77 18.87 -17.65
CA TRP A 17 16.02 19.24 -19.02
C TRP A 17 17.09 20.33 -19.11
N LYS A 18 17.02 21.38 -18.28
CA LYS A 18 18.05 22.44 -18.22
C LYS A 18 19.42 21.88 -17.86
N ARG A 19 19.49 20.96 -16.90
CA ARG A 19 20.74 20.27 -16.51
C ARG A 19 21.31 19.46 -17.67
N ASN A 20 20.51 18.57 -18.26
CA ASN A 20 20.95 17.68 -19.34
C ASN A 20 21.39 18.49 -20.57
N LYS A 21 20.64 19.52 -20.94
CA LYS A 21 21.01 20.44 -22.03
C LYS A 21 22.36 21.11 -21.76
N TRP A 22 22.57 21.61 -20.54
CA TRP A 22 23.85 22.22 -20.18
C TRP A 22 25.02 21.22 -20.26
N MET A 23 24.81 20.00 -19.78
CA MET A 23 25.83 18.94 -19.81
C MET A 23 26.23 18.59 -21.24
N MET A 24 25.25 18.41 -22.14
CA MET A 24 25.51 18.18 -23.57
C MET A 24 26.26 19.35 -24.23
N GLU A 25 25.82 20.59 -23.99
CA GLU A 25 26.52 21.77 -24.53
C GLU A 25 27.96 21.88 -24.01
N ASN A 26 28.21 21.50 -22.76
CA ASN A 26 29.53 21.56 -22.14
C ASN A 26 30.43 20.40 -22.58
N GLU A 27 29.86 19.26 -22.96
CA GLU A 27 30.60 18.14 -23.55
C GLU A 27 31.04 18.46 -24.99
N GLU A 28 30.16 19.09 -25.79
CA GLU A 28 30.48 19.52 -27.16
C GLU A 28 31.46 20.71 -27.20
N ASN A 29 31.33 21.64 -26.26
CA ASN A 29 32.18 22.82 -26.17
C ASN A 29 32.44 23.22 -24.70
N PRO A 30 33.55 22.74 -24.09
CA PRO A 30 33.86 22.97 -22.69
C PRO A 30 33.87 24.46 -22.34
N LYS A 31 32.92 24.88 -21.52
CA LYS A 31 32.87 26.26 -21.01
C LYS A 31 33.98 26.39 -19.98
N LEU A 32 34.92 27.31 -20.20
CA LEU A 32 36.01 27.62 -19.28
C LEU A 32 35.73 28.93 -18.55
N GLU A 33 36.08 28.97 -17.26
CA GLU A 33 36.17 30.20 -16.49
C GLU A 33 37.34 31.08 -16.98
N PRO A 34 37.38 32.39 -16.63
CA PRO A 34 38.44 33.30 -17.06
C PRO A 34 39.87 32.86 -16.67
N ASP A 35 39.99 31.98 -15.68
CA ASP A 35 41.24 31.40 -15.19
C ASP A 35 41.66 30.11 -15.90
N GLY A 36 40.86 29.63 -16.87
CA GLY A 36 41.10 28.41 -17.62
C GLY A 36 40.63 27.14 -16.93
N THR A 37 39.93 27.23 -15.80
CA THR A 37 39.30 26.07 -15.15
C THR A 37 37.95 25.71 -15.79
N PRO A 38 37.50 24.45 -15.74
CA PRO A 38 36.17 24.07 -16.22
C PRO A 38 35.08 24.81 -15.46
N LYS A 39 34.12 25.39 -16.19
CA LYS A 39 32.96 26.06 -15.60
C LYS A 39 32.12 25.05 -14.81
N LYS A 40 31.80 25.41 -13.57
CA LYS A 40 30.90 24.61 -12.72
C LYS A 40 29.49 24.63 -13.28
N LEU A 41 28.75 23.54 -13.04
CA LEU A 41 27.33 23.43 -13.40
C LEU A 41 26.56 24.63 -12.82
N ASP A 42 25.84 25.35 -13.68
CA ASP A 42 25.02 26.53 -13.31
C ASP A 42 23.55 26.39 -13.72
N GLN A 43 23.12 25.19 -14.12
CA GLN A 43 21.75 24.88 -14.54
C GLN A 43 21.19 23.65 -13.81
N GLY A 44 19.86 23.59 -13.67
CA GLY A 44 19.14 22.54 -12.94
C GLY A 44 19.37 22.59 -11.43
N ASP A 45 18.67 21.76 -10.67
CA ASP A 45 18.81 21.73 -9.20
C ASP A 45 18.37 20.37 -8.66
N MET A 46 19.33 19.44 -8.55
CA MET A 46 19.01 18.05 -8.21
C MET A 46 18.48 17.91 -6.77
N VAL A 47 18.89 18.78 -5.86
CA VAL A 47 18.41 18.77 -4.47
C VAL A 47 16.93 19.15 -4.42
N PHE A 48 16.56 20.24 -5.10
CA PHE A 48 15.17 20.69 -5.16
C PHE A 48 14.28 19.69 -5.92
N GLU A 49 14.79 19.11 -7.01
CA GLU A 49 14.11 18.04 -7.77
C GLU A 49 13.73 16.86 -6.86
N ASN A 50 14.71 16.33 -6.12
CA ASN A 50 14.52 15.19 -5.23
C ASN A 50 13.56 15.54 -4.08
N ALA A 51 13.69 16.75 -3.52
CA ALA A 51 12.80 17.23 -2.46
C ALA A 51 11.34 17.37 -2.93
N CYS A 52 11.10 17.83 -4.16
CA CYS A 52 9.75 17.91 -4.73
C CYS A 52 9.12 16.53 -4.94
N LEU A 53 9.90 15.55 -5.44
CA LEU A 53 9.41 14.18 -5.58
C LEU A 53 9.10 13.56 -4.22
N PHE A 54 9.99 13.73 -3.24
CA PHE A 54 9.76 13.28 -1.86
C PHE A 54 8.47 13.88 -1.28
N MET A 55 8.28 15.20 -1.39
CA MET A 55 7.08 15.85 -0.86
C MET A 55 5.79 15.37 -1.52
N ARG A 56 5.80 15.15 -2.84
CA ARG A 56 4.67 14.59 -3.56
C ARG A 56 4.33 13.20 -3.02
N ASP A 57 5.32 12.32 -2.97
CA ASP A 57 5.14 10.92 -2.60
C ASP A 57 4.75 10.78 -1.10
N ALA A 58 5.32 11.62 -0.23
CA ALA A 58 4.96 11.70 1.19
C ALA A 58 3.52 12.17 1.41
N ILE A 59 3.03 13.15 0.63
CA ILE A 59 1.64 13.60 0.70
C ILE A 59 0.68 12.50 0.24
N ILE A 60 1.03 11.75 -0.81
CA ILE A 60 0.22 10.61 -1.27
C ILE A 60 0.18 9.51 -0.19
N SER A 61 1.31 9.21 0.44
CA SER A 61 1.38 8.25 1.55
C SER A 61 0.52 8.70 2.73
N ARG A 62 0.58 9.98 3.10
CA ARG A 62 -0.28 10.55 4.14
C ARG A 62 -1.76 10.46 3.78
N GLU A 63 -2.13 10.76 2.54
CA GLU A 63 -3.51 10.64 2.06
C GLU A 63 -4.03 9.20 2.18
N PHE A 64 -3.17 8.19 1.99
CA PHE A 64 -3.52 6.79 2.23
C PHE A 64 -3.87 6.54 3.70
N THR A 65 -3.03 6.99 4.62
CA THR A 65 -3.28 6.90 6.07
C THR A 65 -4.55 7.64 6.46
N ASP A 66 -4.74 8.87 5.98
CA ASP A 66 -5.92 9.69 6.27
C ASP A 66 -7.20 9.03 5.70
N ALA A 67 -7.12 8.36 4.55
CA ALA A 67 -8.24 7.64 3.96
C ALA A 67 -8.62 6.38 4.76
N ILE A 68 -7.63 5.66 5.29
CA ILE A 68 -7.85 4.51 6.19
C ILE A 68 -8.49 5.00 7.49
N LYS A 69 -7.92 6.02 8.11
CA LYS A 69 -8.44 6.59 9.37
C LYS A 69 -9.88 7.08 9.22
N ALA A 70 -10.19 7.75 8.11
CA ALA A 70 -11.55 8.20 7.79
C ALA A 70 -12.51 7.08 7.33
N ASN A 71 -12.05 5.83 7.23
CA ASN A 71 -12.83 4.69 6.71
C ASN A 71 -13.43 4.95 5.32
N ASP A 72 -12.63 5.53 4.42
CA ASP A 72 -13.04 5.85 3.04
C ASP A 72 -12.31 4.95 2.02
N PRO A 73 -12.90 3.79 1.68
CA PRO A 73 -12.31 2.88 0.69
C PRO A 73 -12.28 3.50 -0.72
N GLY A 74 -13.10 4.51 -1.01
CA GLY A 74 -13.06 5.21 -2.30
C GLY A 74 -11.76 6.00 -2.46
N ARG A 75 -11.36 6.75 -1.44
CA ARG A 75 -10.07 7.46 -1.39
C ARG A 75 -8.88 6.49 -1.42
N ILE A 76 -8.98 5.38 -0.70
CA ILE A 76 -7.97 4.30 -0.74
C ILE A 76 -7.76 3.82 -2.18
N LEU A 77 -8.82 3.51 -2.92
CA LEU A 77 -8.73 3.07 -4.32
C LEU A 77 -8.06 4.10 -5.24
N LEU A 78 -8.28 5.40 -5.00
CA LEU A 78 -7.62 6.45 -5.77
C LEU A 78 -6.11 6.47 -5.52
N VAL A 79 -5.68 6.31 -4.26
CA VAL A 79 -4.26 6.23 -3.93
C VAL A 79 -3.63 4.95 -4.47
N LEU A 80 -4.33 3.81 -4.42
CA LEU A 80 -3.85 2.55 -4.97
C LEU A 80 -3.55 2.63 -6.48
N LYS A 81 -4.31 3.43 -7.24
CA LYS A 81 -3.99 3.69 -8.67
C LYS A 81 -2.63 4.36 -8.84
N ILE A 82 -2.29 5.27 -7.94
CA ILE A 82 -1.00 5.96 -7.95
C ILE A 82 0.10 4.99 -7.51
N PHE A 83 -0.13 4.22 -6.44
CA PHE A 83 0.82 3.21 -5.97
C PHE A 83 1.11 2.13 -7.00
N ALA A 84 0.13 1.69 -7.79
CA ALA A 84 0.36 0.76 -8.89
C ALA A 84 1.43 1.29 -9.87
N LEU A 85 1.37 2.58 -10.21
CA LEU A 85 2.38 3.24 -11.04
C LEU A 85 3.71 3.36 -10.30
N SER A 86 3.71 3.82 -9.05
CA SER A 86 4.93 3.99 -8.26
C SER A 86 5.70 2.67 -8.08
N PHE A 87 5.00 1.58 -7.76
CA PHE A 87 5.61 0.25 -7.65
C PHE A 87 6.22 -0.19 -8.97
N ARG A 88 5.51 0.06 -10.09
CA ARG A 88 6.04 -0.26 -11.40
C ARG A 88 7.32 0.50 -11.70
N GLY A 89 7.31 1.82 -11.53
CA GLY A 89 8.46 2.67 -11.84
C GLY A 89 9.67 2.45 -10.94
N ASN A 90 9.48 1.86 -9.75
CA ASN A 90 10.56 1.46 -8.84
C ASN A 90 10.94 -0.03 -8.97
N GLY A 91 10.49 -0.73 -10.02
CA GLY A 91 10.85 -2.13 -10.28
C GLY A 91 10.18 -3.15 -9.36
N ARG A 92 9.17 -2.75 -8.58
CA ARG A 92 8.38 -3.63 -7.69
C ARG A 92 7.21 -4.23 -8.46
N LEU A 93 7.54 -5.09 -9.43
CA LEU A 93 6.59 -5.57 -10.44
C LEU A 93 5.44 -6.40 -9.87
N LYS A 94 5.69 -7.25 -8.87
CA LYS A 94 4.67 -8.06 -8.20
C LYS A 94 3.56 -7.19 -7.61
N TYR A 95 3.95 -6.21 -6.79
CA TYR A 95 3.02 -5.26 -6.18
C TYR A 95 2.23 -4.45 -7.22
N ALA A 96 2.91 -3.99 -8.27
CA ALA A 96 2.24 -3.27 -9.35
C ALA A 96 1.19 -4.15 -10.05
N TYR A 97 1.51 -5.41 -10.31
CA TYR A 97 0.62 -6.36 -10.95
C TYR A 97 -0.60 -6.68 -10.08
N GLU A 98 -0.39 -7.00 -8.80
CA GLU A 98 -1.47 -7.27 -7.84
C GLU A 98 -2.41 -6.06 -7.68
N MET A 99 -1.85 -4.85 -7.59
CA MET A 99 -2.67 -3.64 -7.51
C MET A 99 -3.51 -3.42 -8.77
N LEU A 100 -2.93 -3.60 -9.97
CA LEU A 100 -3.68 -3.48 -11.23
C LEU A 100 -4.76 -4.56 -11.34
N PHE A 101 -4.46 -5.79 -10.91
CA PHE A 101 -5.42 -6.89 -10.88
C PHE A 101 -6.59 -6.54 -9.96
N PHE A 102 -6.32 -6.12 -8.72
CA PHE A 102 -7.33 -5.71 -7.76
C PHE A 102 -8.19 -4.56 -8.27
N LEU A 103 -7.57 -3.49 -8.78
CA LEU A 103 -8.26 -2.32 -9.33
C LEU A 103 -9.18 -2.70 -10.50
N HIS A 104 -8.69 -3.52 -11.44
CA HIS A 104 -9.51 -4.01 -12.55
C HIS A 104 -10.70 -4.83 -12.06
N HIS A 105 -10.51 -5.66 -11.03
CA HIS A 105 -11.58 -6.48 -10.48
C HIS A 105 -12.66 -5.65 -9.81
N VAL A 106 -12.25 -4.67 -8.99
CA VAL A 106 -13.15 -3.72 -8.33
C VAL A 106 -13.95 -2.92 -9.36
N GLU A 107 -13.32 -2.45 -10.43
CA GLU A 107 -13.98 -1.57 -11.42
C GLU A 107 -14.81 -2.31 -12.46
N HIS A 108 -14.40 -3.50 -12.89
CA HIS A 108 -14.95 -4.14 -14.09
C HIS A 108 -15.44 -5.58 -13.90
N VAL A 109 -14.93 -6.33 -12.92
CA VAL A 109 -15.21 -7.77 -12.81
C VAL A 109 -16.24 -8.08 -11.74
N TRP A 110 -16.12 -7.46 -10.57
CA TRP A 110 -16.96 -7.78 -9.43
C TRP A 110 -18.37 -7.20 -9.58
N PRO A 111 -19.42 -8.03 -9.37
CA PRO A 111 -20.77 -7.52 -9.25
C PRO A 111 -20.87 -6.49 -8.12
N GLU A 112 -21.77 -5.52 -8.25
CA GLU A 112 -21.91 -4.41 -7.30
C GLU A 112 -22.03 -4.88 -5.84
N GLY A 113 -22.80 -5.94 -5.59
CA GLY A 113 -22.95 -6.51 -4.25
C GLY A 113 -21.64 -7.03 -3.67
N ALA A 114 -20.84 -7.75 -4.46
CA ALA A 114 -19.54 -8.28 -4.05
C ALA A 114 -18.52 -7.16 -3.84
N ARG A 115 -18.49 -6.18 -4.75
CA ARG A 115 -17.65 -4.98 -4.62
C ARG A 115 -17.95 -4.24 -3.32
N ARG A 116 -19.24 -4.00 -3.03
CA ARG A 116 -19.66 -3.32 -1.80
C ARG A 116 -19.22 -4.09 -0.56
N ILE A 117 -19.39 -5.42 -0.55
CA ILE A 117 -18.93 -6.24 0.59
C ILE A 117 -17.42 -6.12 0.74
N ALA A 118 -16.64 -6.28 -0.33
CA ALA A 118 -15.19 -6.19 -0.26
C ALA A 118 -14.72 -4.81 0.27
N LEU A 119 -15.23 -3.72 -0.31
CA LEU A 119 -14.83 -2.37 0.08
C LEU A 119 -15.28 -2.00 1.50
N ASN A 120 -16.48 -2.42 1.93
CA ASN A 120 -16.97 -2.17 3.28
C ASN A 120 -16.23 -2.98 4.36
N ASN A 121 -15.51 -4.04 4.00
CA ASN A 121 -14.69 -4.84 4.93
C ASN A 121 -13.19 -4.54 4.79
N MET A 122 -12.80 -3.62 3.90
CA MET A 122 -11.39 -3.25 3.70
C MET A 122 -10.83 -2.50 4.90
N VAL A 123 -11.66 -1.67 5.53
CA VAL A 123 -11.34 -0.91 6.73
C VAL A 123 -12.45 -1.13 7.74
N LEU A 124 -12.07 -1.36 8.99
CA LEU A 124 -12.96 -1.57 10.11
C LEU A 124 -12.70 -0.47 11.14
N ASN A 125 -13.71 -0.18 11.96
CA ASN A 125 -13.54 0.74 13.08
C ASN A 125 -13.91 0.01 14.38
N PRO A 126 -12.97 -0.73 15.00
CA PRO A 126 -13.23 -1.43 16.25
C PRO A 126 -13.54 -0.50 17.43
N SER A 127 -13.02 0.74 17.42
CA SER A 127 -13.22 1.71 18.50
C SER A 127 -14.60 2.36 18.47
N GLY A 128 -15.15 2.55 17.28
CA GLY A 128 -16.36 3.34 17.06
C GLY A 128 -16.16 4.86 17.10
N GLU A 129 -14.93 5.34 17.28
CA GLU A 129 -14.59 6.77 17.32
C GLU A 129 -14.45 7.36 15.90
N GLU A 130 -14.37 8.68 15.79
CA GLU A 130 -14.11 9.35 14.50
C GLU A 130 -12.62 9.25 14.13
N ASP A 131 -12.31 9.12 12.85
CA ASP A 131 -10.95 9.01 12.30
C ASP A 131 -10.08 7.86 12.88
N SER A 132 -10.73 6.81 13.39
CA SER A 132 -10.07 5.67 14.03
C SER A 132 -10.16 4.37 13.22
N GLY A 133 -10.34 4.48 11.89
CA GLY A 133 -10.32 3.34 11.00
C GLY A 133 -9.00 2.57 11.04
N VAL A 134 -9.09 1.25 10.89
CA VAL A 134 -7.99 0.29 10.89
C VAL A 134 -8.18 -0.66 9.72
N GLU A 135 -7.09 -1.03 9.05
CA GLU A 135 -7.08 -2.00 7.96
C GLU A 135 -7.71 -3.32 8.42
N GLY A 136 -8.69 -3.83 7.67
CA GLY A 136 -9.43 -5.03 8.05
C GLY A 136 -8.53 -6.26 8.21
N ASP A 137 -7.48 -6.36 7.39
CA ASP A 137 -6.46 -7.40 7.48
C ASP A 137 -5.68 -7.31 8.80
N LEU A 138 -5.27 -6.11 9.21
CA LEU A 138 -4.58 -5.89 10.49
C LEU A 138 -5.47 -6.24 11.69
N VAL A 139 -6.77 -5.91 11.63
CA VAL A 139 -7.74 -6.33 12.65
C VAL A 139 -7.83 -7.86 12.72
N GLN A 140 -7.89 -8.54 11.58
CA GLN A 140 -7.91 -10.00 11.52
C GLN A 140 -6.63 -10.59 12.12
N GLU A 141 -5.48 -10.00 11.83
CA GLU A 141 -4.19 -10.44 12.36
C GLU A 141 -4.13 -10.36 13.89
N HIS A 142 -4.60 -9.26 14.46
CA HIS A 142 -4.67 -9.10 15.91
C HIS A 142 -5.59 -10.13 16.58
N VAL A 143 -6.74 -10.39 15.96
CA VAL A 143 -7.67 -11.42 16.45
C VAL A 143 -7.02 -12.80 16.39
N ASN A 144 -6.22 -13.09 15.36
CA ASN A 144 -5.45 -14.32 15.25
C ASN A 144 -4.39 -14.45 16.34
N LEU A 145 -3.63 -13.39 16.62
CA LEU A 145 -2.64 -13.42 17.71
C LEU A 145 -3.33 -13.66 19.05
N LEU A 146 -4.39 -12.93 19.34
CA LEU A 146 -5.14 -13.08 20.56
C LEU A 146 -5.68 -14.50 20.74
N ALA A 147 -6.24 -15.07 19.69
CA ALA A 147 -6.73 -16.44 19.69
C ALA A 147 -5.59 -17.41 20.05
N LYS A 148 -4.40 -17.24 19.46
CA LYS A 148 -3.19 -18.04 19.79
C LYS A 148 -2.80 -17.89 21.27
N VAL A 149 -2.76 -16.68 21.81
CA VAL A 149 -2.39 -16.42 23.21
C VAL A 149 -3.38 -17.07 24.17
N LYS A 150 -4.69 -16.87 23.95
CA LYS A 150 -5.75 -17.45 24.79
C LYS A 150 -5.85 -18.97 24.63
N TYR A 151 -5.60 -19.49 23.44
CA TYR A 151 -5.54 -20.93 23.18
C TYR A 151 -4.37 -21.57 23.94
N LYS A 152 -3.17 -20.97 23.88
CA LYS A 152 -1.96 -21.48 24.56
C LYS A 152 -2.09 -21.50 26.08
N ALA A 153 -2.90 -20.61 26.67
CA ALA A 153 -3.13 -20.57 28.11
C ALA A 153 -3.70 -21.89 28.69
N ARG A 154 -4.32 -22.74 27.87
CA ARG A 154 -4.84 -24.06 28.29
C ARG A 154 -3.79 -25.18 28.27
N GLY A 155 -2.60 -24.95 27.72
CA GLY A 155 -1.50 -25.92 27.68
C GLY A 155 -1.82 -27.17 26.83
N SER A 156 -1.34 -28.34 27.26
CA SER A 156 -1.43 -29.62 26.52
C SER A 156 -2.85 -30.16 26.29
N ASN A 157 -3.87 -29.55 26.91
CA ASN A 157 -5.28 -29.95 26.80
C ASN A 157 -6.09 -29.02 25.87
N ALA A 158 -5.42 -28.27 25.00
CA ALA A 158 -6.08 -27.44 23.99
C ALA A 158 -6.50 -28.32 22.79
N SER A 159 -7.78 -28.32 22.44
CA SER A 159 -8.35 -29.06 21.32
C SER A 159 -8.95 -28.13 20.27
N TRP A 160 -9.23 -28.63 19.06
CA TRP A 160 -9.90 -27.86 18.01
C TRP A 160 -11.28 -27.36 18.42
N GLU A 161 -12.03 -28.17 19.18
CA GLU A 161 -13.33 -27.76 19.73
C GLU A 161 -13.18 -26.61 20.73
N TRP A 162 -12.12 -26.64 21.54
CA TRP A 162 -11.80 -25.53 22.43
C TRP A 162 -11.46 -24.25 21.65
N MET A 163 -10.66 -24.36 20.59
CA MET A 163 -10.35 -23.23 19.71
C MET A 163 -11.63 -22.61 19.13
N PHE A 164 -12.53 -23.44 18.59
CA PHE A 164 -13.80 -22.98 18.04
C PHE A 164 -14.67 -22.24 19.06
N VAL A 165 -14.64 -22.65 20.33
CA VAL A 165 -15.40 -22.01 21.42
C VAL A 165 -14.72 -20.72 21.91
N VAL A 166 -13.40 -20.70 22.01
CA VAL A 166 -12.68 -19.56 22.62
C VAL A 166 -12.44 -18.41 21.64
N THR A 167 -12.22 -18.69 20.35
CA THR A 167 -11.90 -17.68 19.33
C THR A 167 -12.99 -16.60 19.22
N PRO A 168 -14.31 -16.93 19.12
CA PRO A 168 -15.37 -15.91 19.09
C PRO A 168 -15.45 -15.07 20.37
N CYS A 169 -15.07 -15.63 21.51
CA CYS A 169 -15.10 -14.96 22.82
C CYS A 169 -13.86 -14.10 23.08
N THR A 170 -12.87 -14.14 22.19
CA THR A 170 -11.52 -13.61 22.47
C THR A 170 -11.51 -12.10 22.71
N ILE A 171 -12.31 -11.33 21.98
CA ILE A 171 -12.46 -9.88 22.17
C ILE A 171 -13.08 -9.59 23.54
N THR A 172 -14.21 -10.22 23.85
CA THR A 172 -14.90 -10.04 25.14
C THR A 172 -14.04 -10.47 26.33
N LEU A 173 -13.24 -11.54 26.19
CA LEU A 173 -12.32 -11.99 27.21
C LEU A 173 -11.20 -10.97 27.46
N ARG A 174 -10.71 -10.29 26.42
CA ARG A 174 -9.73 -9.20 26.57
C ARG A 174 -10.37 -8.01 27.31
N GLU A 175 -11.56 -7.57 26.91
CA GLU A 175 -12.25 -6.48 27.60
C GLU A 175 -12.48 -6.78 29.08
N LEU A 176 -12.93 -8.01 29.39
CA LEU A 176 -13.09 -8.47 30.76
C LEU A 176 -11.77 -8.43 31.53
N GLN A 177 -10.68 -8.92 30.93
CA GLN A 177 -9.36 -8.88 31.54
C GLN A 177 -8.92 -7.43 31.82
N ASN A 178 -9.08 -6.51 30.87
CA ASN A 178 -8.72 -5.10 31.03
C ASN A 178 -9.55 -4.44 32.15
N ASN A 179 -10.86 -4.73 32.22
CA ASN A 179 -11.74 -4.24 33.29
C ASN A 179 -11.32 -4.75 34.67
N ILE A 180 -10.91 -6.02 34.77
CA ILE A 180 -10.40 -6.62 36.01
C ILE A 180 -9.08 -5.95 36.41
N HIS A 181 -8.13 -5.78 35.49
CA HIS A 181 -6.85 -5.12 35.76
C HIS A 181 -7.05 -3.67 36.24
N SER A 182 -7.93 -2.92 35.56
CA SER A 182 -8.28 -1.54 35.95
C SER A 182 -8.93 -1.50 37.34
N SER A 183 -9.87 -2.41 37.62
CA SER A 183 -10.57 -2.46 38.91
C SER A 183 -9.67 -2.88 40.08
N LEU A 184 -8.67 -3.72 39.82
CA LEU A 184 -7.71 -4.20 40.83
C LEU A 184 -6.49 -3.27 41.00
N GLY A 185 -6.44 -2.16 40.26
CA GLY A 185 -5.44 -1.10 40.46
C GLY A 185 -4.02 -1.45 39.99
N SER A 186 -3.88 -2.41 39.06
CA SER A 186 -2.58 -2.72 38.47
C SER A 186 -2.27 -1.75 37.31
N ASP A 187 -2.16 -0.45 37.61
CA ASP A 187 -1.60 0.54 36.69
C ASP A 187 -0.07 0.45 36.75
N MET A 188 0.48 -0.65 36.25
CA MET A 188 1.89 -0.67 35.86
C MET A 188 1.95 0.09 34.54
N GLY A 189 2.23 1.40 34.62
CA GLY A 189 2.36 2.24 33.43
C GLY A 189 3.40 1.67 32.49
N THR A 190 2.95 1.05 31.40
CA THR A 190 3.78 0.59 30.26
C THR A 190 4.08 1.74 29.29
N LYS A 191 3.55 2.94 29.56
CA LYS A 191 3.73 4.14 28.75
C LYS A 191 5.11 4.73 29.06
N HIS A 192 6.00 4.67 28.08
CA HIS A 192 7.24 5.44 28.12
C HIS A 192 6.91 6.93 27.99
N ALA A 193 7.83 7.79 28.40
CA ALA A 193 7.63 9.23 28.23
C ALA A 193 7.53 9.56 26.73
N SER A 194 6.45 10.23 26.33
CA SER A 194 6.20 10.62 24.95
C SER A 194 7.42 11.26 24.30
N ALA A 195 7.83 10.73 23.15
CA ALA A 195 8.92 11.29 22.37
C ALA A 195 8.67 12.78 22.12
N LYS A 196 9.71 13.61 22.27
CA LYS A 196 9.60 15.06 22.11
C LYS A 196 9.60 15.47 20.64
N LEU A 197 8.60 15.00 19.89
CA LEU A 197 8.44 15.20 18.46
C LEU A 197 8.54 16.68 18.03
N ALA A 198 8.10 17.61 18.89
CA ALA A 198 8.17 19.04 18.60
C ALA A 198 9.63 19.58 18.54
N GLU A 199 10.55 19.01 19.31
CA GLU A 199 11.98 19.36 19.23
C GLU A 199 12.61 18.79 17.95
N ASP A 200 12.27 17.55 17.58
CA ASP A 200 12.77 16.89 16.36
C ASP A 200 12.26 17.57 15.09
N ILE A 201 10.96 17.92 15.03
CA ILE A 201 10.40 18.69 13.91
C ILE A 201 11.09 20.03 13.76
N ARG A 202 11.37 20.74 14.87
CA ARG A 202 12.09 22.02 14.80
C ARG A 202 13.51 21.84 14.28
N SER A 203 14.25 20.86 14.80
CA SER A 203 15.60 20.53 14.32
C SER A 203 15.62 20.19 12.83
N LEU A 204 14.64 19.41 12.36
CA LEU A 204 14.47 19.09 10.94
C LEU A 204 14.17 20.33 10.09
N MET A 205 13.23 21.18 10.55
CA MET A 205 12.90 22.43 9.85
C MET A 205 14.11 23.38 9.76
N ASP A 206 14.87 23.51 10.85
CA ASP A 206 16.09 24.31 10.90
C ASP A 206 17.11 23.79 9.89
N SER A 207 17.36 22.47 9.87
CA SER A 207 18.26 21.83 8.90
C SER A 207 17.81 22.03 7.44
N LEU A 208 16.53 21.83 7.14
CA LEU A 208 15.99 22.05 5.79
C LEU A 208 16.13 23.50 5.32
N SER A 209 15.97 24.45 6.26
CA SER A 209 16.12 25.88 5.99
C SER A 209 17.59 26.28 5.79
N GLU A 210 18.50 25.76 6.60
CA GLU A 210 19.94 26.00 6.52
C GLU A 210 20.48 25.55 5.15
N HIS A 211 20.04 24.38 4.68
CA HIS A 211 20.43 23.81 3.39
C HIS A 211 19.62 24.36 2.21
N ARG A 212 18.62 25.23 2.47
CA ARG A 212 17.73 25.83 1.45
C ARG A 212 17.15 24.79 0.49
N VAL A 213 16.69 23.66 1.04
CA VAL A 213 16.26 22.49 0.25
C VAL A 213 15.08 22.83 -0.67
N TYR A 214 14.15 23.64 -0.17
CA TYR A 214 12.93 24.06 -0.88
C TYR A 214 13.06 25.42 -1.59
N GLU A 215 14.28 25.87 -1.87
CA GLU A 215 14.56 27.01 -2.74
C GLU A 215 15.26 26.53 -4.01
N ILE A 216 14.91 27.07 -5.18
CA ILE A 216 15.57 26.72 -6.44
C ILE A 216 16.92 27.44 -6.50
N LEU A 217 18.01 26.69 -6.41
CA LEU A 217 19.39 27.13 -6.51
C LEU A 217 20.05 26.39 -7.68
N PRO A 218 20.23 27.05 -8.84
CA PRO A 218 20.82 26.44 -10.02
C PRO A 218 22.23 25.88 -9.76
N GLY A 219 22.53 24.70 -10.32
CA GLY A 219 23.85 24.07 -10.27
C GLY A 219 24.08 23.11 -9.10
N ARG A 220 23.09 22.90 -8.23
CA ARG A 220 23.21 21.91 -7.14
C ARG A 220 23.12 20.48 -7.66
N VAL A 221 24.06 19.65 -7.22
CA VAL A 221 24.11 18.20 -7.43
C VAL A 221 24.41 17.50 -6.10
N THR A 222 23.93 16.27 -5.96
CA THR A 222 24.26 15.34 -4.87
C THR A 222 25.66 14.77 -5.10
N ALA A 223 26.10 13.81 -4.28
CA ALA A 223 27.40 13.19 -4.46
C ALA A 223 27.55 12.61 -5.88
N GLU A 224 28.79 12.53 -6.38
CA GLU A 224 29.08 12.06 -7.75
C GLU A 224 28.54 10.66 -8.04
N ASP A 225 28.43 9.82 -7.00
CA ASP A 225 27.94 8.44 -7.10
C ASP A 225 26.41 8.31 -7.01
N ASP A 226 25.68 9.40 -6.71
CA ASP A 226 24.23 9.36 -6.51
C ASP A 226 23.47 9.74 -7.80
N PRO A 227 22.79 8.79 -8.47
CA PRO A 227 21.96 9.11 -9.62
C PRO A 227 20.74 9.96 -9.22
N PRO A 228 20.20 10.77 -10.14
CA PRO A 228 18.95 11.49 -9.89
C PRO A 228 17.81 10.54 -9.50
N VAL A 229 17.04 10.90 -8.48
CA VAL A 229 15.90 10.08 -8.02
C VAL A 229 14.90 9.92 -9.14
N LEU A 230 14.42 8.71 -9.41
CA LEU A 230 13.45 8.48 -10.48
C LEU A 230 12.09 9.09 -10.11
N ASP A 231 11.41 9.68 -11.10
CA ASP A 231 9.99 9.97 -10.94
C ASP A 231 9.20 8.67 -11.17
N VAL A 232 9.03 7.90 -10.09
CA VAL A 232 8.47 6.54 -10.15
C VAL A 232 7.06 6.49 -10.74
N ILE A 233 6.25 7.54 -10.55
CA ILE A 233 4.88 7.60 -11.11
C ILE A 233 4.95 7.76 -12.63
N SER A 234 5.74 8.72 -13.10
CA SER A 234 5.89 9.02 -14.53
C SER A 234 6.55 7.87 -15.28
N VAL A 235 7.61 7.27 -14.70
CA VAL A 235 8.27 6.09 -15.23
C VAL A 235 7.31 4.89 -15.27
N GLY A 236 6.57 4.64 -14.19
CA GLY A 236 5.59 3.57 -14.12
C GLY A 236 4.49 3.69 -15.17
N MET A 237 4.02 4.92 -15.44
CA MET A 237 3.06 5.21 -16.51
C MET A 237 3.63 4.88 -17.90
N GLN A 238 4.87 5.27 -18.19
CA GLN A 238 5.52 4.98 -19.46
C GLN A 238 5.71 3.46 -19.68
N GLN A 239 5.94 2.71 -18.61
CA GLN A 239 6.18 1.27 -18.63
C GLN A 239 4.90 0.40 -18.61
N LEU A 240 3.71 1.00 -18.66
CA LEU A 240 2.45 0.30 -18.42
C LEU A 240 1.94 -0.51 -19.63
N GLN A 241 2.35 -0.17 -20.85
CA GLN A 241 1.75 -0.73 -22.07
C GLN A 241 1.94 -2.26 -22.21
N GLY A 242 3.16 -2.76 -22.07
CA GLY A 242 3.46 -4.20 -22.18
C GLY A 242 2.68 -5.08 -21.17
N PRO A 243 2.71 -4.73 -19.87
CA PRO A 243 1.97 -5.46 -18.83
C PRO A 243 0.46 -5.51 -19.07
N LEU A 244 -0.12 -4.42 -19.58
CA LEU A 244 -1.55 -4.41 -19.91
C LEU A 244 -1.86 -5.38 -21.04
N ASP A 245 -0.99 -5.48 -22.05
CA ASP A 245 -1.16 -6.44 -23.13
C ASP A 245 -1.08 -7.90 -22.63
N GLU A 246 -0.16 -8.18 -21.72
CA GLU A 246 -0.02 -9.50 -21.08
C GLU A 246 -1.22 -9.85 -20.21
N TYR A 247 -1.64 -8.91 -19.35
CA TYR A 247 -2.84 -9.05 -18.54
C TYR A 247 -4.07 -9.33 -19.40
N ASN A 248 -4.27 -8.56 -20.48
CA ASN A 248 -5.39 -8.75 -21.39
C ASN A 248 -5.36 -10.12 -22.08
N LYS A 249 -4.17 -10.64 -22.43
CA LYS A 249 -4.01 -12.00 -22.96
C LYS A 249 -4.37 -13.05 -21.90
N ALA A 250 -3.85 -12.91 -20.68
CA ALA A 250 -4.13 -13.83 -19.57
C ALA A 250 -5.62 -13.84 -19.22
N PHE A 251 -6.25 -12.67 -19.16
CA PHE A 251 -7.67 -12.51 -18.87
C PHE A 251 -8.55 -13.17 -19.94
N LYS A 252 -8.25 -12.97 -21.24
CA LYS A 252 -8.95 -13.67 -22.33
C LYS A 252 -8.82 -15.19 -22.23
N ARG A 253 -7.62 -15.70 -21.94
CA ARG A 253 -7.39 -17.13 -21.71
C ARG A 253 -8.24 -17.66 -20.54
N LEU A 254 -8.33 -16.90 -19.45
CA LEU A 254 -9.15 -17.28 -18.29
C LEU A 254 -10.65 -17.31 -18.65
N GLN A 255 -11.12 -16.32 -19.41
CA GLN A 255 -12.50 -16.30 -19.92
C GLN A 255 -12.80 -17.49 -20.83
N GLU A 256 -11.87 -17.87 -21.69
CA GLU A 256 -11.99 -19.06 -22.54
C GLU A 256 -12.05 -20.34 -21.71
N ARG A 257 -11.15 -20.49 -20.72
CA ARG A 257 -11.14 -21.64 -19.81
C ARG A 257 -12.43 -21.79 -19.02
N ARG A 258 -13.02 -20.69 -18.53
CA ARG A 258 -14.31 -20.72 -17.81
C ARG A 258 -15.49 -21.15 -18.69
N LYS A 259 -15.39 -21.05 -20.02
CA LYS A 259 -16.41 -21.55 -20.95
C LYS A 259 -16.27 -23.04 -21.26
N LEU A 260 -15.16 -23.66 -20.87
CA LEU A 260 -14.96 -25.10 -21.07
C LEU A 260 -15.79 -25.85 -20.02
N ILE A 261 -16.51 -26.86 -20.48
CA ILE A 261 -17.26 -27.76 -19.62
C ILE A 261 -16.25 -28.72 -18.96
N PRO A 262 -16.21 -28.84 -17.62
CA PRO A 262 -15.31 -29.75 -16.94
C PRO A 262 -15.54 -31.20 -17.39
N VAL A 263 -14.46 -31.94 -17.64
CA VAL A 263 -14.50 -33.35 -18.09
C VAL A 263 -15.20 -34.27 -17.08
N THR A 264 -15.34 -33.85 -15.82
CA THR A 264 -16.03 -34.58 -14.74
C THR A 264 -17.55 -34.41 -14.72
N GLN A 265 -18.12 -33.51 -15.55
CA GLN A 265 -19.57 -33.40 -15.70
C GLN A 265 -20.04 -34.33 -16.83
N GLU A 266 -20.23 -35.62 -16.52
CA GLU A 266 -21.33 -36.33 -17.19
C GLU A 266 -22.62 -35.57 -16.85
N ALA A 267 -23.36 -35.20 -17.88
CA ALA A 267 -24.53 -34.31 -17.83
C ALA A 267 -25.46 -34.60 -16.64
N SER A 268 -25.35 -33.76 -15.60
CA SER A 268 -26.40 -33.61 -14.60
C SER A 268 -27.21 -32.36 -14.98
N PRO A 269 -28.55 -32.41 -14.95
CA PRO A 269 -29.39 -31.35 -15.51
C PRO A 269 -29.16 -30.04 -14.75
N GLU A 270 -29.17 -28.94 -15.50
CA GLU A 270 -29.01 -27.57 -15.03
C GLU A 270 -29.84 -27.31 -13.77
N LEU A 271 -29.17 -27.06 -12.64
CA LEU A 271 -29.82 -26.38 -11.52
C LEU A 271 -29.96 -24.91 -11.90
N THR A 272 -31.08 -24.59 -12.54
CA THR A 272 -31.53 -23.21 -12.71
C THR A 272 -31.74 -22.57 -11.33
N PHE A 273 -31.35 -21.31 -11.17
CA PHE A 273 -31.54 -20.45 -9.99
C PHE A 273 -32.99 -20.37 -9.45
N ALA A 274 -33.96 -20.98 -10.13
CA ALA A 274 -35.36 -21.09 -9.75
C ALA A 274 -35.64 -22.08 -8.60
N ASP A 275 -34.67 -22.94 -8.24
CA ASP A 275 -34.87 -24.01 -7.23
C ASP A 275 -34.37 -23.64 -5.82
N LEU A 276 -33.83 -22.43 -5.63
CA LEU A 276 -33.61 -21.86 -4.31
C LEU A 276 -34.91 -21.19 -3.87
N GLY A 277 -35.68 -21.90 -3.05
CA GLY A 277 -36.97 -21.46 -2.52
C GLY A 277 -36.95 -20.04 -1.97
N GLU A 278 -38.11 -19.38 -2.07
CA GLU A 278 -38.35 -18.00 -1.66
C GLU A 278 -37.70 -17.67 -0.31
N PRO A 279 -37.03 -16.50 -0.17
CA PRO A 279 -36.63 -16.03 1.15
C PRO A 279 -37.90 -15.77 1.96
N VAL A 280 -38.04 -16.49 3.07
CA VAL A 280 -39.08 -16.24 4.07
C VAL A 280 -38.98 -14.78 4.51
N ALA A 281 -39.94 -13.97 4.07
CA ALA A 281 -40.08 -12.58 4.45
C ALA A 281 -40.36 -12.49 5.96
N LEU A 282 -39.37 -12.01 6.73
CA LEU A 282 -39.66 -11.42 8.03
C LEU A 282 -40.28 -10.04 7.77
N SER A 283 -41.57 -9.94 8.09
CA SER A 283 -42.39 -8.74 8.05
C SER A 283 -41.70 -7.52 8.69
N ALA A 284 -41.23 -6.59 7.85
CA ALA A 284 -41.02 -5.19 8.25
C ALA A 284 -42.12 -4.35 7.58
N GLY A 285 -42.94 -3.71 8.42
CA GLY A 285 -44.08 -2.93 7.99
C GLY A 285 -43.71 -1.60 7.32
N ALA A 286 -44.63 -1.19 6.43
CA ALA A 286 -44.96 0.18 6.01
C ALA A 286 -43.90 1.00 5.25
N ALA A 287 -44.00 0.86 3.92
CA ALA A 287 -43.91 1.86 2.87
C ALA A 287 -43.71 3.35 3.23
N SER A 288 -42.86 4.02 2.42
CA SER A 288 -43.26 5.24 1.73
C SER A 288 -42.54 5.36 0.37
N GLU A 289 -43.33 5.42 -0.70
CA GLU A 289 -42.95 5.67 -2.10
C GLU A 289 -42.39 7.11 -2.30
N ILE A 290 -41.60 7.45 -3.33
CA ILE A 290 -41.96 7.99 -4.69
C ILE A 290 -40.63 8.56 -5.31
N PRO A 291 -40.41 8.82 -6.64
CA PRO A 291 -40.49 8.04 -7.92
C PRO A 291 -39.13 8.00 -8.70
N PRO A 292 -39.03 7.39 -9.92
CA PRO A 292 -37.80 7.33 -10.71
C PRO A 292 -37.67 8.48 -11.72
N LEU A 293 -36.43 8.88 -12.05
CA LEU A 293 -36.13 9.69 -13.24
C LEU A 293 -35.16 8.93 -14.17
N SER A 294 -35.58 8.84 -15.43
CA SER A 294 -34.98 8.13 -16.56
C SER A 294 -33.68 8.75 -17.09
N PRO A 295 -32.94 8.05 -17.98
CA PRO A 295 -31.55 8.34 -18.32
C PRO A 295 -31.45 9.31 -19.50
N ASN A 296 -30.53 10.26 -19.43
CA ASN A 296 -30.04 10.95 -20.61
C ASN A 296 -28.56 10.64 -20.78
N SER A 297 -28.31 9.86 -21.83
CA SER A 297 -27.05 9.80 -22.56
C SER A 297 -26.65 11.20 -23.03
N ASP A 298 -25.39 11.55 -22.83
CA ASP A 298 -24.64 12.30 -23.83
C ASP A 298 -23.17 11.89 -23.80
N SER A 299 -22.81 11.21 -24.89
CA SER A 299 -21.44 10.97 -25.34
C SER A 299 -20.79 12.31 -25.66
N SER A 300 -19.62 12.57 -25.08
CA SER A 300 -18.68 13.57 -25.59
C SER A 300 -17.28 12.98 -25.58
N THR A 301 -16.90 12.41 -26.71
CA THR A 301 -15.52 12.12 -27.09
C THR A 301 -14.68 13.40 -27.07
N SER A 302 -13.65 13.47 -26.23
CA SER A 302 -12.56 14.44 -26.40
C SER A 302 -11.26 13.70 -26.66
N SER A 303 -10.89 13.62 -27.94
CA SER A 303 -9.57 13.23 -28.43
C SER A 303 -8.50 14.21 -27.93
N LEU A 304 -7.40 13.70 -27.38
CA LEU A 304 -6.15 14.47 -27.21
C LEU A 304 -5.07 13.95 -28.15
N PRO A 305 -4.14 14.83 -28.62
CA PRO A 305 -3.33 14.63 -29.80
C PRO A 305 -2.05 13.83 -29.52
N ALA A 306 -1.52 13.22 -30.59
CA ALA A 306 -0.28 12.46 -30.63
C ALA A 306 0.93 13.27 -30.11
N PHE A 307 1.54 12.79 -29.03
CA PHE A 307 2.85 13.25 -28.54
C PHE A 307 3.91 12.19 -28.88
N ALA A 308 3.97 11.80 -30.16
CA ALA A 308 4.80 10.70 -30.66
C ALA A 308 6.19 11.12 -31.17
N GLU A 309 6.61 12.37 -30.97
CA GLU A 309 7.90 12.85 -31.47
C GLU A 309 8.67 13.65 -30.41
N LEU A 310 9.16 12.98 -29.37
CA LEU A 310 10.40 13.38 -28.68
C LEU A 310 10.96 12.28 -27.75
N ALA A 311 10.98 11.03 -28.22
CA ALA A 311 11.71 9.96 -27.53
C ALA A 311 13.20 10.04 -27.93
N GLY A 312 13.94 10.92 -27.27
CA GLY A 312 15.40 10.97 -27.32
C GLY A 312 15.98 10.55 -25.97
N ASP A 313 16.69 9.42 -25.99
CA ASP A 313 17.62 8.89 -24.99
C ASP A 313 17.13 8.75 -23.53
N LEU A 314 16.34 7.70 -23.29
CA LEU A 314 16.26 7.05 -21.98
C LEU A 314 17.32 5.94 -21.92
N PRO A 315 18.14 5.84 -20.86
CA PRO A 315 19.14 4.78 -20.74
C PRO A 315 18.45 3.41 -20.73
N GLU A 316 18.85 2.56 -21.67
CA GLU A 316 18.44 1.16 -21.76
C GLU A 316 18.86 0.44 -20.48
N LEU A 317 17.88 0.03 -19.66
CA LEU A 317 18.09 -0.98 -18.63
C LEU A 317 18.23 -2.36 -19.32
N ASN A 318 19.33 -2.54 -20.06
CA ASN A 318 19.69 -3.77 -20.73
C ASN A 318 20.02 -4.82 -19.66
N GLY A 319 19.17 -5.84 -19.53
CA GLY A 319 19.49 -6.99 -18.68
C GLY A 319 18.38 -8.01 -18.41
N TYR A 320 17.11 -7.72 -18.71
CA TYR A 320 16.05 -8.69 -18.44
C TYR A 320 15.23 -8.99 -19.71
N THR A 321 15.74 -9.95 -20.47
CA THR A 321 15.01 -10.58 -21.57
C THR A 321 13.92 -11.47 -20.99
N ASP A 322 12.67 -11.15 -21.33
CA ASP A 322 11.66 -12.08 -21.86
C ASP A 322 11.46 -13.40 -21.09
N THR A 323 10.52 -13.40 -20.12
CA THR A 323 9.50 -14.46 -19.90
C THR A 323 8.54 -14.11 -18.73
N THR A 324 7.74 -13.05 -18.86
CA THR A 324 6.65 -12.78 -17.90
C THR A 324 5.53 -13.84 -17.95
N ALA A 325 5.46 -14.64 -19.03
CA ALA A 325 4.56 -15.78 -19.11
C ALA A 325 4.92 -16.93 -18.16
N ASP A 326 6.22 -17.14 -17.89
CA ASP A 326 6.68 -18.13 -16.91
C ASP A 326 6.50 -17.59 -15.50
N ILE A 327 6.72 -16.28 -15.29
CA ILE A 327 6.40 -15.60 -14.02
C ILE A 327 4.92 -15.74 -13.66
N ILE A 328 3.96 -15.62 -14.59
CA ILE A 328 2.53 -15.72 -14.22
C ILE A 328 2.12 -17.13 -13.78
N GLN A 329 2.72 -18.17 -14.36
CA GLN A 329 2.36 -19.55 -14.05
C GLN A 329 3.19 -20.10 -12.87
N GLU A 330 4.48 -19.75 -12.80
CA GLU A 330 5.29 -19.94 -11.61
C GLU A 330 4.79 -19.10 -10.44
N GLU A 331 4.31 -17.87 -10.59
CA GLU A 331 3.74 -17.08 -9.47
C GLU A 331 2.40 -17.61 -9.00
N PHE A 332 1.58 -18.24 -9.85
CA PHE A 332 0.34 -18.86 -9.39
C PHE A 332 0.61 -20.13 -8.58
N ASP A 333 1.60 -20.92 -8.98
CA ASP A 333 2.07 -22.10 -8.23
C ASP A 333 2.94 -21.69 -7.01
N HIS A 334 3.74 -20.63 -7.12
CA HIS A 334 4.60 -20.08 -6.08
C HIS A 334 3.79 -19.29 -5.06
N MET A 335 2.72 -18.56 -5.38
CA MET A 335 1.78 -18.03 -4.37
C MET A 335 1.09 -19.16 -3.59
N LEU A 336 0.84 -20.30 -4.24
CA LEU A 336 0.31 -21.48 -3.57
C LEU A 336 1.35 -22.16 -2.64
N THR A 337 2.65 -21.93 -2.89
CA THR A 337 3.79 -22.53 -2.18
C THR A 337 4.49 -21.57 -1.18
N GLU A 338 4.49 -20.25 -1.43
CA GLU A 338 5.02 -19.17 -0.57
C GLU A 338 4.10 -18.89 0.62
N LEU A 339 2.79 -19.17 0.49
CA LEU A 339 1.90 -19.26 1.65
C LEU A 339 2.32 -20.38 2.63
N GLU A 340 3.19 -21.30 2.22
CA GLU A 340 3.75 -22.35 3.08
C GLU A 340 5.17 -22.01 3.62
N ASP A 341 5.98 -21.20 2.91
CA ASP A 341 7.44 -21.11 3.19
C ASP A 341 8.07 -19.70 3.26
N GLU A 342 7.35 -18.59 3.03
CA GLU A 342 7.93 -17.27 3.37
C GLU A 342 7.87 -17.07 4.90
N ALA A 343 9.02 -16.87 5.52
CA ALA A 343 9.10 -16.36 6.88
C ALA A 343 8.62 -14.89 6.85
N SER A 344 7.31 -14.69 6.75
CA SER A 344 6.65 -13.47 7.20
C SER A 344 7.31 -13.07 8.52
N LEU A 345 7.67 -11.78 8.69
CA LEU A 345 8.20 -11.28 9.96
C LEU A 345 7.43 -11.95 11.09
N PRO A 346 8.08 -12.66 12.02
CA PRO A 346 7.34 -13.44 13.00
C PRO A 346 6.71 -12.46 13.98
N LEU A 347 5.43 -12.15 13.76
CA LEU A 347 4.59 -11.26 14.58
C LEU A 347 4.17 -12.06 15.84
N LEU A 348 5.12 -12.23 16.76
CA LEU A 348 5.07 -13.11 17.92
C LEU A 348 4.49 -12.43 19.17
N THR A 349 4.44 -11.10 19.18
CA THR A 349 4.16 -10.27 20.35
C THR A 349 2.93 -9.39 20.15
N GLU A 350 2.31 -8.93 21.25
CA GLU A 350 1.14 -8.05 21.19
C GLU A 350 1.44 -6.68 20.54
N ARG A 351 2.72 -6.27 20.50
CA ARG A 351 3.17 -5.07 19.80
C ARG A 351 3.09 -5.21 18.28
N ASP A 352 3.32 -6.41 17.77
CA ASP A 352 3.41 -6.70 16.34
C ASP A 352 2.06 -6.56 15.61
N VAL A 353 0.95 -6.54 16.36
CA VAL A 353 -0.43 -6.44 15.87
C VAL A 353 -1.25 -5.45 16.69
N ALA A 354 -0.59 -4.57 17.44
CA ALA A 354 -1.24 -3.63 18.33
C ALA A 354 -2.21 -2.74 17.53
N LEU A 355 -3.46 -2.67 17.98
CA LEU A 355 -4.44 -1.73 17.44
C LEU A 355 -4.03 -0.32 17.88
N ASP A 356 -3.23 0.39 17.09
CA ASP A 356 -2.97 1.81 17.29
C ASP A 356 -4.18 2.64 16.84
N MET A 357 -5.21 2.55 17.67
CA MET A 357 -6.27 3.53 17.80
C MET A 357 -5.69 4.76 18.50
N ASP A 358 -5.20 5.71 17.71
CA ASP A 358 -4.93 7.11 18.05
C ASP A 358 -3.84 7.42 19.09
N ALA A 359 -3.08 6.42 19.53
CA ALA A 359 -1.87 6.65 20.31
C ALA A 359 -0.66 6.68 19.37
N MET A 360 -0.25 7.88 18.92
CA MET A 360 1.11 8.05 18.41
C MET A 360 2.10 7.67 19.52
N GLU A 361 2.87 6.59 19.38
CA GLU A 361 4.17 6.48 20.04
C GLU A 361 5.10 5.47 19.34
N SER A 362 6.38 5.86 19.32
CA SER A 362 7.50 5.41 18.49
C SER A 362 8.30 4.23 19.07
N ASP A 363 8.84 3.40 18.15
CA ASP A 363 9.84 2.31 18.23
C ASP A 363 10.98 2.51 19.27
N ASP A 364 11.77 1.54 19.77
CA ASP A 364 12.01 0.11 19.45
C ASP A 364 12.81 -0.57 20.61
N GLU A 365 13.02 -1.90 20.50
CA GLU A 365 13.99 -2.83 21.14
C GLU A 365 14.70 -2.47 22.49
N SER A 366 14.51 -3.32 23.51
CA SER A 366 15.62 -3.97 24.26
C SER A 366 15.14 -4.84 25.44
N ASP A 367 15.75 -6.03 25.49
CA ASP A 367 16.03 -6.90 26.63
C ASP A 367 14.90 -7.75 27.23
N TRP A 368 15.11 -9.07 27.28
CA TRP A 368 15.30 -9.84 28.52
C TRP A 368 15.86 -11.23 28.17
N GLU A 369 17.20 -11.33 28.15
CA GLU A 369 17.85 -12.50 28.75
C GLU A 369 17.86 -12.37 30.28
N SER A 370 17.95 -13.52 30.94
CA SER A 370 18.35 -13.76 32.34
C SER A 370 17.23 -14.02 33.36
N ASP A 371 16.97 -15.32 33.49
CA ASP A 371 17.22 -16.16 34.68
C ASP A 371 16.67 -15.77 36.06
N SER A 372 16.06 -16.79 36.69
CA SER A 372 16.24 -17.18 38.10
C SER A 372 15.42 -18.46 38.36
N ASP A 373 15.86 -19.48 39.07
CA ASP A 373 17.15 -19.78 39.70
C ASP A 373 17.13 -21.27 40.12
N SER A 374 18.31 -21.78 40.45
CA SER A 374 18.64 -23.02 41.17
C SER A 374 17.79 -23.27 42.45
N SER A 375 17.65 -24.45 43.07
CA SER A 375 18.59 -25.51 43.44
C SER A 375 17.81 -26.69 44.08
N SER A 376 18.29 -27.94 43.97
CA SER A 376 18.67 -28.76 45.14
C SER A 376 19.15 -30.16 44.72
N ASP A 377 20.43 -30.45 44.96
CA ASP A 377 20.97 -31.79 45.15
C ASP A 377 20.38 -32.45 46.41
N TYR A 378 20.18 -33.78 46.40
CA TYR A 378 20.71 -34.75 47.39
C TYR A 378 20.23 -36.19 47.07
N GLU A 379 21.21 -37.11 47.13
CA GLU A 379 21.22 -38.60 47.05
C GLU A 379 21.07 -39.30 45.68
#